data_AF-A0A9D6CZL3-F1
#
_entry.id   AF-A0A9D6CZL3-F1
#
_cell.length_a   1.000
_cell.length_b   1.000
_cell.length_c   1.000
_cell.angle_alpha   90.00
_cell.angle_beta   90.00
_cell.angle_gamma   90.00
#
_symmetry.space_group_name_H-M   'P 1'
#
loop_
_entity.id
_entity.type
_entity.pdbx_description
1 polymer ?
#
loop_
_entity_poly.entity_id
_entity_poly.type
_entity_poly.pdbx_seq_one_letter_code
_entity_poly.pdbx_strand_id
1 'polypeptide(L)'
;MKRILLLTVLSVFTVVGAQNAQATSRDIYRQLDLLAHVFEKVRTNYVEEVSETKLIEAAISGLLTSLDPHSSYMPPESYDNMREQTKGEFGGLGIEVTMESGVVKIVSPIEDTPADRAGLESGDMIIQIDGEDVQGMTLNDAVEKMRGPIGTKINLKIFREEEKRTFDVTIVRDKIKIRSVRWDLKDGGIGYVRVSTFNEQVEELLPKAMKELVADNGGKDLNGLVLDLRNNPGGLLTQAIYLADAFLDKGEIVSTKGRIEGQNSRNYAKEGDVIKGAPMVVLINGGSASASEIVSGALQDHKRAVIMGTKSFGKGSVQTIISLPGGAGMRLTTALYYTPSGRSIQATGIVPDIEVKPAEIKEQSASEYVSEANLRGHIEVNRDDKKKADDKADKKPGKKDKSAKKDKDGKDKADAAEDAPFDYQLDRALGVVKALSIWKQRDAS
;
A
#
# COMPACT_ATOMS: atom_id res chain seq x y z
N MET A 1 -21.50 16.65 -74.35
CA MET A 1 -21.85 15.45 -73.54
C MET A 1 -20.72 15.19 -72.55
N LYS A 2 -20.86 15.54 -71.26
CA LYS A 2 -19.98 15.14 -70.12
C LYS A 2 -20.25 16.06 -68.90
N ARG A 3 -21.44 16.02 -68.29
CA ARG A 3 -21.70 16.71 -66.99
C ARG A 3 -22.74 16.03 -66.08
N ILE A 4 -23.17 14.79 -66.35
CA ILE A 4 -24.28 14.15 -65.59
C ILE A 4 -23.82 12.98 -64.70
N LEU A 5 -22.53 12.62 -64.66
CA LEU A 5 -22.09 11.38 -63.99
C LEU A 5 -21.49 11.52 -62.58
N LEU A 6 -21.57 12.69 -61.91
CA LEU A 6 -20.87 12.90 -60.62
C LEU A 6 -21.78 13.04 -59.39
N LEU A 7 -23.12 13.01 -59.54
CA LEU A 7 -24.07 13.22 -58.44
C LEU A 7 -24.73 11.94 -57.91
N THR A 8 -24.54 10.79 -58.57
CA THR A 8 -25.09 9.50 -58.14
C THR A 8 -24.14 8.64 -57.31
N VAL A 9 -22.85 9.01 -57.21
CA VAL A 9 -21.87 8.25 -56.40
C VAL A 9 -21.82 8.74 -54.95
N LEU A 10 -22.22 9.99 -54.68
CA LEU A 10 -22.22 10.56 -53.33
C LEU A 10 -23.47 10.19 -52.50
N SER A 11 -24.58 9.82 -53.14
CA SER A 11 -25.80 9.35 -52.47
C SER A 11 -25.77 7.88 -52.07
N VAL A 12 -24.90 7.07 -52.69
CA VAL A 12 -24.77 5.63 -52.36
C VAL A 12 -23.90 5.44 -51.11
N PHE A 13 -22.93 6.32 -50.83
CA PHE A 13 -22.09 6.24 -49.64
C PHE A 13 -22.80 6.66 -48.33
N THR A 14 -23.77 7.57 -48.38
CA THR A 14 -24.55 7.97 -47.20
C THR A 14 -25.62 6.94 -46.82
N VAL A 15 -26.20 6.23 -47.80
CA VAL A 15 -27.20 5.18 -47.56
C VAL A 15 -26.58 3.91 -46.97
N VAL A 16 -25.36 3.52 -47.40
CA VAL A 16 -24.67 2.34 -46.86
C VAL A 16 -24.20 2.55 -45.41
N GLY A 17 -23.79 3.78 -45.03
CA GLY A 17 -23.44 4.12 -43.64
C GLY A 17 -24.65 4.09 -42.69
N ALA A 18 -25.80 4.60 -43.13
CA ALA A 18 -27.03 4.59 -42.34
C ALA A 18 -27.63 3.17 -42.19
N GLN A 19 -27.59 2.36 -43.25
CA GLN A 19 -28.06 0.97 -43.20
C GLN A 19 -27.22 0.09 -42.27
N ASN A 20 -25.89 0.27 -42.24
CA ASN A 20 -25.00 -0.47 -41.34
C ASN A 20 -25.21 -0.09 -39.86
N ALA A 21 -25.36 1.20 -39.53
CA ALA A 21 -25.67 1.62 -38.16
C ALA A 21 -27.04 1.09 -37.69
N GLN A 22 -28.05 1.10 -38.56
CA GLN A 22 -29.40 0.64 -38.26
C GLN A 22 -29.51 -0.90 -38.16
N ALA A 23 -28.71 -1.64 -38.93
CA ALA A 23 -28.59 -3.10 -38.81
C ALA A 23 -27.89 -3.52 -37.52
N THR A 24 -26.79 -2.85 -37.14
CA THR A 24 -26.06 -3.10 -35.89
C THR A 24 -26.94 -2.81 -34.66
N SER A 25 -27.74 -1.74 -34.72
CA SER A 25 -28.69 -1.40 -33.65
C SER A 25 -29.80 -2.45 -33.48
N ARG A 26 -30.39 -2.98 -34.59
CA ARG A 26 -31.38 -4.08 -34.51
C ARG A 26 -30.81 -5.35 -33.89
N ASP A 27 -29.53 -5.64 -34.13
CA ASP A 27 -28.88 -6.83 -33.58
C ASP A 27 -28.66 -6.71 -32.06
N ILE A 28 -28.27 -5.52 -31.59
CA ILE A 28 -28.15 -5.23 -30.14
C ILE A 28 -29.50 -5.39 -29.44
N TYR A 29 -30.59 -4.87 -30.00
CA TYR A 29 -31.92 -5.03 -29.39
C TYR A 29 -32.35 -6.49 -29.31
N ARG A 30 -32.04 -7.33 -30.31
CA ARG A 30 -32.29 -8.78 -30.24
C ARG A 30 -31.49 -9.46 -29.13
N GLN A 31 -30.26 -9.03 -28.89
CA GLN A 31 -29.44 -9.57 -27.80
C GLN A 31 -29.96 -9.14 -26.42
N LEU A 32 -30.47 -7.92 -26.28
CA LEU A 32 -31.15 -7.46 -25.07
C LEU A 32 -32.46 -8.23 -24.83
N ASP A 33 -33.24 -8.49 -25.87
CA ASP A 33 -34.43 -9.34 -25.78
C ASP A 33 -34.06 -10.75 -25.33
N LEU A 34 -32.99 -11.34 -25.88
CA LEU A 34 -32.51 -12.66 -25.45
C LEU A 34 -32.14 -12.68 -23.97
N LEU A 35 -31.43 -11.66 -23.47
CA LEU A 35 -31.09 -11.53 -22.06
C LEU A 35 -32.35 -11.47 -21.19
N ALA A 36 -33.35 -10.68 -21.57
CA ALA A 36 -34.63 -10.59 -20.87
C ALA A 36 -35.39 -11.92 -20.88
N HIS A 37 -35.41 -12.65 -22.01
CA HIS A 37 -36.04 -13.97 -22.10
C HIS A 37 -35.36 -15.00 -21.19
N VAL A 38 -34.03 -15.00 -21.11
CA VAL A 38 -33.28 -15.89 -20.22
C VAL A 38 -33.56 -15.54 -18.76
N PHE A 39 -33.54 -14.24 -18.40
CA PHE A 39 -33.88 -13.78 -17.06
C PHE A 39 -35.27 -14.27 -16.63
N GLU A 40 -36.28 -14.11 -17.50
CA GLU A 40 -37.64 -14.58 -17.24
C GLU A 40 -37.75 -16.09 -17.07
N LYS A 41 -37.02 -16.86 -17.89
CA LYS A 41 -36.99 -18.33 -17.75
C LYS A 41 -36.33 -18.78 -16.46
N VAL A 42 -35.27 -18.11 -16.00
CA VAL A 42 -34.66 -18.39 -14.70
C VAL A 42 -35.63 -18.06 -13.58
N ARG A 43 -36.23 -16.85 -13.58
CA ARG A 43 -37.18 -16.44 -12.55
C ARG A 43 -38.37 -17.39 -12.40
N THR A 44 -38.91 -17.88 -13.52
CA THR A 44 -40.17 -18.67 -13.52
C THR A 44 -39.96 -20.18 -13.41
N ASN A 45 -38.80 -20.71 -13.84
CA ASN A 45 -38.58 -22.14 -13.93
C ASN A 45 -37.41 -22.66 -13.08
N TYR A 46 -36.63 -21.80 -12.41
CA TYR A 46 -35.63 -22.27 -11.47
C TYR A 46 -36.32 -22.99 -10.30
N VAL A 47 -35.68 -24.04 -9.79
CA VAL A 47 -36.27 -24.96 -8.81
C VAL A 47 -36.57 -24.29 -7.46
N GLU A 48 -35.90 -23.18 -7.16
CA GLU A 48 -36.08 -22.37 -5.96
C GLU A 48 -36.50 -20.93 -6.32
N GLU A 49 -37.15 -20.25 -5.37
CA GLU A 49 -37.46 -18.83 -5.53
C GLU A 49 -36.17 -17.99 -5.45
N VAL A 50 -36.01 -17.08 -6.40
CA VAL A 50 -34.81 -16.27 -6.58
C VAL A 50 -35.12 -14.79 -6.46
N SER A 51 -34.26 -14.04 -5.77
CA SER A 51 -34.37 -12.59 -5.69
C SER A 51 -34.06 -11.97 -7.05
N GLU A 52 -35.04 -11.25 -7.62
CA GLU A 52 -34.87 -10.52 -8.88
C GLU A 52 -33.71 -9.53 -8.81
N THR A 53 -33.58 -8.81 -7.69
CA THR A 53 -32.45 -7.89 -7.45
C THR A 53 -31.11 -8.62 -7.55
N LYS A 54 -30.95 -9.76 -6.86
CA LYS A 54 -29.70 -10.53 -6.90
C LYS A 54 -29.39 -11.07 -8.30
N LEU A 55 -30.42 -11.48 -9.06
CA LEU A 55 -30.23 -11.91 -10.45
C LEU A 55 -29.74 -10.78 -11.36
N ILE A 56 -30.33 -9.58 -11.23
CA ILE A 56 -29.92 -8.40 -11.99
C ILE A 56 -28.49 -8.00 -11.62
N GLU A 57 -28.17 -7.93 -10.32
CA GLU A 57 -26.83 -7.61 -9.85
C GLU A 57 -25.79 -8.64 -10.33
N ALA A 58 -26.12 -9.93 -10.32
CA ALA A 58 -25.27 -10.99 -10.85
C ALA A 58 -25.04 -10.83 -12.37
N ALA A 59 -26.08 -10.48 -13.14
CA ALA A 59 -25.95 -10.23 -14.58
C ALA A 59 -25.03 -9.02 -14.88
N ILE A 60 -25.21 -7.91 -14.16
CA ILE A 60 -24.36 -6.72 -14.31
C ILE A 60 -22.91 -7.04 -13.89
N SER A 61 -22.73 -7.78 -12.80
CA SER A 61 -21.41 -8.19 -12.32
C SER A 61 -20.72 -9.12 -13.33
N GLY A 62 -21.45 -10.07 -13.92
CA GLY A 62 -20.95 -10.94 -14.99
C GLY A 62 -20.51 -10.16 -16.23
N LEU A 63 -21.26 -9.13 -16.62
CA LEU A 63 -20.89 -8.24 -17.72
C LEU A 63 -19.54 -7.55 -17.44
N LEU A 64 -19.37 -6.96 -16.26
CA LEU A 64 -18.17 -6.18 -15.95
C LEU A 64 -16.92 -7.04 -15.73
N THR A 65 -17.07 -8.17 -15.04
CA THR A 65 -15.97 -9.13 -14.81
C THR A 65 -15.49 -9.80 -16.10
N SER A 66 -16.34 -9.85 -17.14
CA SER A 66 -15.93 -10.33 -18.47
C SER A 66 -14.96 -9.39 -19.19
N LEU A 67 -14.87 -8.11 -18.78
CA LEU A 67 -13.97 -7.12 -19.39
C LEU A 67 -12.55 -7.26 -18.85
N ASP A 68 -12.42 -7.21 -17.52
CA ASP A 68 -11.15 -7.27 -16.80
C ASP A 68 -11.40 -7.52 -15.30
N PRO A 69 -10.40 -7.97 -14.51
CA PRO A 69 -10.57 -8.27 -13.08
C PRO A 69 -10.66 -7.03 -12.16
N HIS A 70 -10.67 -5.81 -12.72
CA HIS A 70 -10.72 -4.54 -12.00
C HIS A 70 -12.00 -3.73 -12.27
N SER A 71 -12.80 -4.16 -13.24
CA SER A 71 -14.12 -3.61 -13.55
C SER A 71 -15.19 -4.35 -12.74
N SER A 72 -15.97 -3.61 -11.95
CA SER A 72 -16.92 -4.20 -11.01
C SER A 72 -18.14 -3.32 -10.77
N TYR A 73 -19.29 -3.98 -10.55
CA TYR A 73 -20.49 -3.32 -10.03
C TYR A 73 -20.37 -3.18 -8.51
N MET A 74 -20.84 -2.06 -7.98
CA MET A 74 -20.90 -1.82 -6.55
C MET A 74 -22.35 -1.49 -6.20
N PRO A 75 -23.07 -2.41 -5.53
CA PRO A 75 -24.36 -2.10 -4.92
C PRO A 75 -24.22 -0.90 -3.96
N PRO A 76 -25.32 -0.21 -3.60
CA PRO A 76 -25.27 1.03 -2.83
C PRO A 76 -24.40 0.97 -1.56
N GLU A 77 -24.56 -0.09 -0.76
CA GLU A 77 -23.76 -0.32 0.45
C GLU A 77 -22.25 -0.45 0.13
N SER A 78 -21.90 -1.23 -0.89
CA SER A 78 -20.50 -1.38 -1.32
C SER A 78 -19.92 -0.08 -1.88
N TYR A 79 -20.76 0.72 -2.55
CA TYR A 79 -20.34 2.01 -3.08
C TYR A 79 -20.05 3.02 -1.97
N ASP A 80 -20.92 3.10 -0.96
CA ASP A 80 -20.72 3.96 0.20
C ASP A 80 -19.49 3.52 1.01
N ASN A 81 -19.32 2.22 1.27
CA ASN A 81 -18.13 1.68 1.94
C ASN A 81 -16.83 2.05 1.20
N MET A 82 -16.83 1.98 -0.13
CA MET A 82 -15.67 2.38 -0.94
C MET A 82 -15.37 3.88 -0.84
N ARG A 83 -16.41 4.73 -0.80
CA ARG A 83 -16.25 6.18 -0.61
C ARG A 83 -15.69 6.52 0.77
N GLU A 84 -16.11 5.83 1.83
CA GLU A 84 -15.52 5.97 3.15
C GLU A 84 -14.04 5.56 3.15
N GLN A 85 -13.71 4.40 2.57
CA GLN A 85 -12.31 3.92 2.48
C GLN A 85 -11.40 4.93 1.78
N THR A 86 -11.93 5.60 0.76
CA THR A 86 -11.21 6.64 0.01
C THR A 86 -10.86 7.85 0.88
N LYS A 87 -11.67 8.17 1.88
CA LYS A 87 -11.40 9.20 2.89
C LYS A 87 -10.43 8.73 3.99
N GLY A 88 -9.98 7.48 3.92
CA GLY A 88 -9.16 6.85 4.96
C GLY A 88 -9.95 6.32 6.15
N GLU A 89 -11.24 6.10 5.95
CA GLU A 89 -12.17 5.70 7.01
C GLU A 89 -12.83 4.38 6.60
N PHE A 90 -13.06 3.47 7.53
CA PHE A 90 -13.87 2.28 7.21
C PHE A 90 -14.73 1.87 8.41
N GLY A 91 -15.93 1.38 8.13
CA GLY A 91 -16.76 0.71 9.12
C GLY A 91 -16.12 -0.61 9.55
N GLY A 92 -15.77 -0.71 10.83
CA GLY A 92 -15.12 -1.89 11.37
C GLY A 92 -14.92 -1.86 12.87
N LEU A 93 -14.11 -2.79 13.35
CA LEU A 93 -13.89 -3.02 14.79
C LEU A 93 -12.64 -2.30 15.30
N GLY A 94 -11.69 -2.01 14.41
CA GLY A 94 -10.40 -1.41 14.75
C GLY A 94 -9.40 -2.42 15.31
N ILE A 95 -9.29 -3.59 14.68
CA ILE A 95 -8.31 -4.61 15.04
C ILE A 95 -7.38 -4.90 13.87
N GLU A 96 -6.10 -5.11 14.19
CA GLU A 96 -5.14 -5.74 13.30
C GLU A 96 -5.15 -7.25 13.59
N VAL A 97 -5.32 -8.05 12.55
CA VAL A 97 -5.48 -9.49 12.65
C VAL A 97 -4.54 -10.23 11.69
N THR A 98 -4.14 -11.43 12.09
CA THR A 98 -3.40 -12.38 11.28
C THR A 98 -4.08 -13.75 11.35
N MET A 99 -3.66 -14.67 10.49
CA MET A 99 -4.09 -16.07 10.57
C MET A 99 -2.99 -16.89 11.24
N GLU A 100 -3.32 -17.61 12.30
CA GLU A 100 -2.40 -18.52 12.99
C GLU A 100 -3.10 -19.87 13.21
N SER A 101 -2.49 -20.95 12.74
CA SER A 101 -3.03 -22.32 12.90
C SER A 101 -4.49 -22.51 12.46
N GLY A 102 -4.97 -21.72 11.48
CA GLY A 102 -6.32 -21.80 10.94
C GLY A 102 -7.40 -21.05 11.74
N VAL A 103 -7.00 -20.25 12.73
CA VAL A 103 -7.87 -19.30 13.44
C VAL A 103 -7.35 -17.87 13.28
N VAL A 104 -8.25 -16.89 13.41
CA VAL A 104 -7.89 -15.48 13.29
C VAL A 104 -7.35 -14.99 14.62
N LYS A 105 -6.08 -14.59 14.66
CA LYS A 105 -5.43 -14.04 15.85
C LYS A 105 -5.37 -12.52 15.77
N ILE A 106 -5.70 -11.87 16.87
CA ILE A 106 -5.56 -10.43 17.04
C ILE A 106 -4.08 -10.12 17.29
N VAL A 107 -3.49 -9.37 16.38
CA VAL A 107 -2.13 -8.85 16.53
C VAL A 107 -2.17 -7.70 17.52
N SER A 108 -3.06 -6.74 17.30
CA SER A 108 -3.29 -5.63 18.22
C SER A 108 -4.66 -5.01 17.96
N PRO A 109 -5.44 -4.69 19.01
CA PRO A 109 -6.45 -3.65 18.92
C PRO A 109 -5.79 -2.31 18.57
N ILE A 110 -6.51 -1.47 17.84
CA ILE A 110 -6.12 -0.08 17.60
C ILE A 110 -6.68 0.74 18.77
N GLU A 111 -5.83 1.52 19.43
CA GLU A 111 -6.21 2.40 20.54
C GLU A 111 -7.42 3.29 20.18
N ASP A 112 -8.32 3.50 21.14
CA ASP A 112 -9.54 4.31 21.01
C ASP A 112 -10.54 3.77 19.95
N THR A 113 -10.45 2.50 19.56
CA THR A 113 -11.43 1.86 18.66
C THR A 113 -12.45 0.99 19.42
N PRO A 114 -13.56 0.58 18.78
CA PRO A 114 -14.55 -0.29 19.44
C PRO A 114 -13.97 -1.57 20.01
N ALA A 115 -12.98 -2.19 19.35
CA ALA A 115 -12.34 -3.41 19.84
C ALA A 115 -11.48 -3.19 21.07
N ASP A 116 -10.72 -2.10 21.10
CA ASP A 116 -9.94 -1.68 22.26
C ASP A 116 -10.87 -1.40 23.46
N ARG A 117 -11.94 -0.62 23.24
CA ARG A 117 -12.99 -0.38 24.25
C ARG A 117 -13.73 -1.64 24.70
N ALA A 118 -13.78 -2.67 23.86
CA ALA A 118 -14.40 -3.96 24.18
C ALA A 118 -13.47 -4.89 24.98
N GLY A 119 -12.23 -4.47 25.27
CA GLY A 119 -11.26 -5.22 26.06
C GLY A 119 -10.65 -6.41 25.30
N LEU A 120 -10.64 -6.36 23.97
CA LEU A 120 -9.84 -7.29 23.17
C LEU A 120 -8.36 -6.99 23.40
N GLU A 121 -7.53 -8.02 23.41
CA GLU A 121 -6.09 -7.91 23.69
C GLU A 121 -5.26 -8.54 22.56
N SER A 122 -3.97 -8.20 22.52
CA SER A 122 -3.02 -8.88 21.64
C SER A 122 -2.95 -10.37 21.99
N GLY A 123 -2.96 -11.23 20.98
CA GLY A 123 -2.93 -12.67 21.16
C GLY A 123 -4.30 -13.34 21.29
N ASP A 124 -5.38 -12.58 21.46
CA ASP A 124 -6.74 -13.11 21.45
C ASP A 124 -7.05 -13.82 20.11
N MET A 125 -7.70 -14.97 20.16
CA MET A 125 -8.08 -15.75 18.98
C MET A 125 -9.59 -15.67 18.74
N ILE A 126 -9.99 -15.17 17.58
CA ILE A 126 -11.38 -15.15 17.12
C ILE A 126 -11.71 -16.53 16.56
N ILE A 127 -12.56 -17.27 17.27
CA ILE A 127 -12.96 -18.62 16.88
C ILE A 127 -14.33 -18.65 16.19
N GLN A 128 -15.21 -17.68 16.47
CA GLN A 128 -16.48 -17.51 15.75
C GLN A 128 -16.80 -16.04 15.44
N ILE A 129 -17.45 -15.82 14.31
CA ILE A 129 -17.98 -14.53 13.87
C ILE A 129 -19.48 -14.69 13.58
N ASP A 130 -20.32 -13.97 14.32
CA ASP A 130 -21.79 -14.06 14.27
C ASP A 130 -22.34 -15.50 14.38
N GLY A 131 -21.64 -16.33 15.17
CA GLY A 131 -21.99 -17.73 15.42
C GLY A 131 -21.47 -18.72 14.38
N GLU A 132 -20.79 -18.25 13.33
CA GLU A 132 -20.11 -19.13 12.36
C GLU A 132 -18.64 -19.36 12.76
N ASP A 133 -18.19 -20.61 12.71
CA ASP A 133 -16.80 -20.98 12.99
C ASP A 133 -15.84 -20.39 11.96
N VAL A 134 -14.75 -19.78 12.46
CA VAL A 134 -13.70 -19.19 11.61
C VAL A 134 -12.84 -20.29 10.95
N GLN A 135 -12.88 -21.51 11.48
CA GLN A 135 -12.08 -22.62 10.97
C GLN A 135 -12.50 -22.99 9.54
N GLY A 136 -11.55 -22.87 8.60
CA GLY A 136 -11.80 -23.09 7.17
C GLY A 136 -12.08 -21.81 6.37
N MET A 137 -12.25 -20.66 7.03
CA MET A 137 -12.26 -19.36 6.37
C MET A 137 -10.85 -18.92 5.99
N THR A 138 -10.71 -18.17 4.90
CA THR A 138 -9.47 -17.40 4.67
C THR A 138 -9.45 -16.17 5.57
N LEU A 139 -8.26 -15.58 5.76
CA LEU A 139 -8.15 -14.31 6.51
C LEU A 139 -9.03 -13.21 5.89
N ASN A 140 -9.11 -13.17 4.55
CA ASN A 140 -9.91 -12.19 3.84
C ASN A 140 -11.40 -12.38 4.12
N ASP A 141 -11.92 -13.62 4.09
CA ASP A 141 -13.33 -13.89 4.37
C ASP A 141 -13.71 -13.45 5.80
N ALA A 142 -12.85 -13.75 6.76
CA ALA A 142 -13.05 -13.32 8.15
C ALA A 142 -13.04 -11.79 8.27
N VAL A 143 -12.11 -11.11 7.59
CA VAL A 143 -12.05 -9.63 7.57
C VAL A 143 -13.29 -9.02 6.92
N GLU A 144 -13.80 -9.59 5.82
CA GLU A 144 -15.03 -9.12 5.17
C GLU A 144 -16.24 -9.24 6.08
N LYS A 145 -16.37 -10.35 6.82
CA LYS A 145 -17.44 -10.52 7.82
C LYS A 145 -17.30 -9.56 9.01
N MET A 146 -16.08 -9.28 9.44
CA MET A 146 -15.82 -8.34 10.53
C MET A 146 -16.12 -6.88 10.12
N ARG A 147 -15.99 -6.57 8.84
CA ARG A 147 -16.42 -5.29 8.27
C ARG A 147 -17.95 -5.24 8.13
N GLY A 148 -18.46 -4.04 7.96
CA GLY A 148 -19.89 -3.80 7.79
C GLY A 148 -20.27 -2.36 8.12
N PRO A 149 -21.55 -2.01 7.93
CA PRO A 149 -22.02 -0.64 8.13
C PRO A 149 -21.78 -0.14 9.55
N ILE A 150 -21.40 1.14 9.68
CA ILE A 150 -21.23 1.80 10.97
C ILE A 150 -22.54 1.72 11.79
N GLY A 151 -22.43 1.44 13.08
CA GLY A 151 -23.55 1.30 14.01
C GLY A 151 -24.17 -0.11 14.04
N THR A 152 -23.80 -1.00 13.12
CA THR A 152 -24.23 -2.41 13.19
C THR A 152 -23.43 -3.17 14.24
N LYS A 153 -24.04 -4.20 14.82
CA LYS A 153 -23.39 -5.07 15.80
C LYS A 153 -22.76 -6.28 15.11
N ILE A 154 -21.68 -6.77 15.71
CA ILE A 154 -21.10 -8.08 15.42
C ILE A 154 -20.87 -8.80 16.74
N ASN A 155 -21.10 -10.11 16.74
CA ASN A 155 -20.77 -10.97 17.88
C ASN A 155 -19.53 -11.79 17.55
N LEU A 156 -18.49 -11.64 18.35
CA LEU A 156 -17.27 -12.43 18.25
C LEU A 156 -17.18 -13.39 19.43
N LYS A 157 -16.79 -14.63 19.16
CA LYS A 157 -16.36 -15.56 20.21
C LYS A 157 -14.85 -15.57 20.24
N ILE A 158 -14.28 -15.18 21.39
CA ILE A 158 -12.86 -15.01 21.61
C ILE A 158 -12.33 -16.13 22.51
N PHE A 159 -11.19 -16.70 22.16
CA PHE A 159 -10.39 -17.55 23.03
C PHE A 159 -9.12 -16.80 23.45
N ARG A 160 -8.92 -16.65 24.76
CA ARG A 160 -7.73 -16.01 25.33
C ARG A 160 -6.85 -17.06 25.96
N GLU A 161 -5.64 -17.22 25.41
CA GLU A 161 -4.72 -18.28 25.81
C GLU A 161 -4.21 -18.12 27.25
N GLU A 162 -3.84 -16.91 27.66
CA GLU A 162 -3.31 -16.63 29.00
C GLU A 162 -4.29 -17.01 30.12
N GLU A 163 -5.58 -16.79 29.87
CA GLU A 163 -6.65 -17.09 30.83
C GLU A 163 -7.30 -18.47 30.58
N LYS A 164 -6.93 -19.16 29.49
CA LYS A 164 -7.54 -20.42 29.02
C LYS A 164 -9.06 -20.39 29.02
N ARG A 165 -9.66 -19.27 28.62
CA ARG A 165 -11.11 -19.07 28.62
C ARG A 165 -11.63 -18.64 27.25
N THR A 166 -12.90 -18.92 27.04
CA THR A 166 -13.67 -18.44 25.90
C THR A 166 -14.77 -17.50 26.37
N PHE A 167 -14.97 -16.39 25.68
CA PHE A 167 -16.03 -15.44 25.99
C PHE A 167 -16.59 -14.80 24.72
N ASP A 168 -17.84 -14.35 24.80
CA ASP A 168 -18.52 -13.65 23.70
C ASP A 168 -18.37 -12.14 23.90
N VAL A 169 -18.07 -11.43 22.81
CA VAL A 169 -17.92 -9.98 22.77
C VAL A 169 -18.82 -9.44 21.67
N THR A 170 -19.77 -8.58 22.04
CA THR A 170 -20.57 -7.82 21.07
C THR A 170 -19.91 -6.47 20.83
N ILE A 171 -19.52 -6.20 19.60
CA ILE A 171 -18.88 -4.94 19.21
C ILE A 171 -19.81 -4.20 18.26
N VAL A 172 -19.98 -2.90 18.49
CA VAL A 172 -20.66 -2.01 17.55
C VAL A 172 -19.61 -1.49 16.58
N ARG A 173 -19.79 -1.75 15.29
CA ARG A 173 -18.91 -1.24 14.24
C ARG A 173 -18.91 0.28 14.28
N ASP A 174 -17.73 0.87 14.20
CA ASP A 174 -17.54 2.32 14.21
C ASP A 174 -16.61 2.71 13.08
N LYS A 175 -16.46 4.02 12.90
CA LYS A 175 -15.59 4.62 11.89
C LYS A 175 -14.13 4.52 12.32
N ILE A 176 -13.39 3.60 11.71
CA ILE A 176 -11.97 3.42 11.99
C ILE A 176 -11.13 4.30 11.07
N LYS A 177 -10.25 5.11 11.66
CA LYS A 177 -9.30 5.94 10.91
C LYS A 177 -8.02 5.16 10.64
N ILE A 178 -7.71 4.93 9.37
CA ILE A 178 -6.41 4.39 8.97
C ILE A 178 -5.37 5.51 9.09
N ARG A 179 -4.20 5.24 9.67
CA ARG A 179 -3.04 6.14 9.51
C ARG A 179 -2.31 5.72 8.23
N SER A 180 -2.61 6.41 7.12
CA SER A 180 -2.04 6.09 5.80
C SER A 180 -0.56 6.47 5.68
N VAL A 181 -0.13 7.49 6.42
CA VAL A 181 1.27 7.95 6.48
C VAL A 181 1.79 7.77 7.90
N ARG A 182 2.93 7.10 8.03
CA ARG A 182 3.71 6.96 9.28
C ARG A 182 5.12 7.48 9.02
N TRP A 183 5.73 8.14 10.00
CA TRP A 183 7.08 8.67 9.87
C TRP A 183 7.88 8.45 11.14
N ASP A 184 9.19 8.39 10.98
CA ASP A 184 10.15 8.24 12.09
C ASP A 184 11.51 8.81 11.67
N LEU A 185 12.25 9.41 12.61
CA LEU A 185 13.59 9.90 12.38
C LEU A 185 14.61 8.80 12.69
N LYS A 186 15.41 8.40 11.70
CA LYS A 186 16.46 7.42 11.85
C LYS A 186 17.82 8.07 12.08
N ASP A 187 18.75 7.27 12.59
CA ASP A 187 20.11 7.68 12.89
C ASP A 187 20.77 8.42 11.72
N GLY A 188 21.52 9.49 12.06
CA GLY A 188 22.20 10.32 11.08
C GLY A 188 21.29 11.32 10.38
N GLY A 189 20.10 11.63 10.92
CA GLY A 189 19.21 12.65 10.38
C GLY A 189 18.50 12.22 9.10
N ILE A 190 18.23 10.91 8.96
CA ILE A 190 17.56 10.33 7.81
C ILE A 190 16.08 10.15 8.15
N GLY A 191 15.19 10.77 7.39
CA GLY A 191 13.75 10.57 7.58
C GLY A 191 13.30 9.25 7.00
N TYR A 192 12.43 8.54 7.71
CA TYR A 192 11.69 7.40 7.19
C TYR A 192 10.22 7.77 7.09
N VAL A 193 9.62 7.62 5.91
CA VAL A 193 8.20 7.87 5.67
C VAL A 193 7.60 6.64 5.00
N ARG A 194 6.60 6.03 5.62
CA ARG A 194 5.85 4.91 5.07
C ARG A 194 4.47 5.37 4.66
N VAL A 195 4.09 5.09 3.41
CA VAL A 195 2.74 5.29 2.91
C VAL A 195 2.12 3.91 2.67
N SER A 196 1.12 3.54 3.47
CA SER A 196 0.47 2.21 3.38
C SER A 196 -0.67 2.16 2.37
N THR A 197 -1.28 3.29 2.05
CA THR A 197 -2.36 3.43 1.05
C THR A 197 -2.46 4.88 0.59
N PHE A 198 -2.94 5.10 -0.63
CA PHE A 198 -3.16 6.44 -1.20
C PHE A 198 -4.60 6.89 -1.00
N ASN A 199 -4.94 7.35 0.19
CA ASN A 199 -6.22 7.98 0.52
C ASN A 199 -6.06 9.50 0.66
N GLU A 200 -7.18 10.22 0.86
CA GLU A 200 -7.18 11.69 0.98
C GLU A 200 -6.26 12.24 2.10
N GLN A 201 -5.84 11.41 3.06
CA GLN A 201 -4.97 11.83 4.16
C GLN A 201 -3.50 11.98 3.75
N VAL A 202 -3.05 11.47 2.60
CA VAL A 202 -1.63 11.60 2.20
C VAL A 202 -1.25 13.07 2.04
N GLU A 203 -2.10 13.86 1.38
CA GLU A 203 -1.94 15.31 1.23
C GLU A 203 -1.98 16.06 2.56
N GLU A 204 -2.75 15.58 3.54
CA GLU A 204 -2.80 16.18 4.88
C GLU A 204 -1.56 15.83 5.72
N LEU A 205 -1.14 14.57 5.69
CA LEU A 205 -0.16 14.02 6.63
C LEU A 205 1.28 14.20 6.16
N LEU A 206 1.55 14.24 4.86
CA LEU A 206 2.93 14.38 4.36
C LEU A 206 3.58 15.70 4.81
N PRO A 207 2.95 16.89 4.69
CA PRO A 207 3.56 18.13 5.18
C PRO A 207 3.82 18.11 6.69
N LYS A 208 2.91 17.50 7.45
CA LYS A 208 3.06 17.31 8.89
C LYS A 208 4.27 16.42 9.20
N ALA A 209 4.37 15.28 8.53
CA ALA A 209 5.49 14.36 8.65
C ALA A 209 6.83 15.06 8.37
N MET A 210 6.92 15.81 7.28
CA MET A 210 8.16 16.53 6.92
C MET A 210 8.54 17.59 7.96
N LYS A 211 7.56 18.32 8.50
CA LYS A 211 7.79 19.33 9.54
C LYS A 211 8.28 18.70 10.85
N GLU A 212 7.66 17.60 11.27
CA GLU A 212 8.04 16.90 12.51
C GLU A 212 9.43 16.26 12.36
N LEU A 213 9.73 15.60 11.24
CA LEU A 213 11.06 15.03 10.97
C LEU A 213 12.18 16.07 11.04
N VAL A 214 11.95 17.27 10.49
CA VAL A 214 12.92 18.38 10.57
C VAL A 214 13.05 18.90 12.01
N ALA A 215 11.94 19.02 12.75
CA ALA A 215 11.96 19.44 14.14
C ALA A 215 12.73 18.44 15.03
N ASP A 216 12.48 17.14 14.86
CA ASP A 216 13.16 16.06 15.58
C ASP A 216 14.65 15.99 15.22
N ASN A 217 15.01 16.39 14.00
CA ASN A 217 16.41 16.55 13.56
C ASN A 217 17.07 17.87 14.06
N GLY A 218 16.50 18.50 15.09
CA GLY A 218 17.03 19.73 15.68
C GLY A 218 16.84 20.95 14.79
N GLY A 219 15.83 20.97 13.94
CA GLY A 219 15.53 22.05 12.99
C GLY A 219 16.43 22.09 11.76
N LYS A 220 17.28 21.07 11.57
CA LYS A 220 18.17 20.97 10.41
C LYS A 220 17.49 20.20 9.28
N ASP A 221 17.88 20.54 8.05
CA ASP A 221 17.49 19.79 6.87
C ASP A 221 17.89 18.32 7.01
N LEU A 222 17.05 17.43 6.47
CA LEU A 222 17.30 16.00 6.51
C LEU A 222 18.51 15.65 5.64
N ASN A 223 19.31 14.71 6.13
CA ASN A 223 20.46 14.19 5.39
C ASN A 223 20.05 13.22 4.28
N GLY A 224 18.79 12.78 4.28
CA GLY A 224 18.16 11.98 3.24
C GLY A 224 16.81 11.42 3.68
N LEU A 225 16.14 10.69 2.78
CA LEU A 225 14.82 10.10 3.04
C LEU A 225 14.72 8.67 2.52
N VAL A 226 14.10 7.79 3.30
CA VAL A 226 13.57 6.51 2.82
C VAL A 226 12.05 6.61 2.72
N LEU A 227 11.51 6.50 1.50
CA LEU A 227 10.08 6.41 1.25
C LEU A 227 9.68 4.93 1.09
N ASP A 228 8.93 4.39 2.04
CA ASP A 228 8.49 3.00 2.04
C ASP A 228 7.08 2.85 1.44
N LEU A 229 7.01 2.21 0.27
CA LEU A 229 5.79 1.87 -0.47
C LEU A 229 5.56 0.35 -0.51
N ARG A 230 6.29 -0.44 0.28
CA ARG A 230 6.09 -1.91 0.34
C ARG A 230 4.70 -2.24 0.85
N ASN A 231 4.08 -3.25 0.25
CA ASN A 231 2.72 -3.71 0.55
C ASN A 231 1.64 -2.61 0.42
N ASN A 232 1.89 -1.57 -0.39
CA ASN A 232 0.91 -0.54 -0.69
C ASN A 232 0.22 -0.83 -2.04
N PRO A 233 -1.07 -1.24 -2.05
CA PRO A 233 -1.79 -1.62 -3.26
C PRO A 233 -2.19 -0.43 -4.15
N GLY A 234 -1.84 0.79 -3.73
CA GLY A 234 -2.12 2.04 -4.41
C GLY A 234 -3.28 2.79 -3.76
N GLY A 235 -4.16 3.37 -4.58
CA GLY A 235 -5.29 4.19 -4.15
C GLY A 235 -5.54 5.33 -5.14
N LEU A 236 -5.88 6.50 -4.62
CA LEU A 236 -6.19 7.69 -5.40
C LEU A 236 -5.00 8.16 -6.25
N LEU A 237 -5.25 8.33 -7.54
CA LEU A 237 -4.27 8.89 -8.49
C LEU A 237 -3.82 10.29 -8.08
N THR A 238 -4.73 11.13 -7.59
CA THR A 238 -4.42 12.50 -7.14
C THR A 238 -3.41 12.53 -6.00
N GLN A 239 -3.53 11.59 -5.06
CA GLN A 239 -2.62 11.45 -3.92
C GLN A 239 -1.26 10.90 -4.36
N ALA A 240 -1.23 10.04 -5.37
CA ALA A 240 0.01 9.60 -6.01
C ALA A 240 0.77 10.75 -6.68
N ILE A 241 0.03 11.57 -7.45
CA ILE A 241 0.57 12.77 -8.09
C ILE A 241 1.12 13.73 -7.03
N TYR A 242 0.35 14.01 -5.98
CA TYR A 242 0.77 14.87 -4.88
C TYR A 242 2.07 14.37 -4.21
N LEU A 243 2.15 13.08 -3.88
CA LEU A 243 3.33 12.51 -3.24
C LEU A 243 4.57 12.58 -4.15
N ALA A 244 4.42 12.32 -5.45
CA ALA A 244 5.53 12.44 -6.41
C ALA A 244 5.94 13.90 -6.62
N ASP A 245 4.98 14.81 -6.73
CA ASP A 245 5.17 16.26 -6.89
C ASP A 245 6.01 16.83 -5.75
N ALA A 246 5.77 16.39 -4.50
CA ALA A 246 6.51 16.84 -3.32
C ALA A 246 8.03 16.63 -3.40
N PHE A 247 8.52 15.74 -4.27
CA PHE A 247 9.95 15.42 -4.38
C PHE A 247 10.56 15.77 -5.75
N LEU A 248 9.79 16.36 -6.67
CA LEU A 248 10.22 16.68 -8.03
C LEU A 248 10.08 18.17 -8.29
N ASP A 249 11.12 18.82 -8.81
CA ASP A 249 11.05 20.25 -9.15
C ASP A 249 10.36 20.55 -10.49
N LYS A 250 10.30 19.56 -11.40
CA LYS A 250 9.69 19.69 -12.73
C LYS A 250 9.56 18.36 -13.44
N GLY A 251 8.81 18.36 -14.54
CA GLY A 251 8.71 17.24 -15.48
C GLY A 251 7.41 16.48 -15.35
N GLU A 252 7.12 15.59 -16.30
CA GLU A 252 5.90 14.77 -16.26
C GLU A 252 5.98 13.79 -15.09
N ILE A 253 4.91 13.64 -14.31
CA ILE A 253 4.79 12.62 -13.26
C ILE A 253 4.15 11.37 -13.86
N VAL A 254 3.03 11.55 -14.55
CA VAL A 254 2.25 10.45 -15.13
C VAL A 254 1.40 10.97 -16.29
N SER A 255 1.24 10.14 -17.31
CA SER A 255 0.26 10.35 -18.37
C SER A 255 -0.74 9.21 -18.44
N THR A 256 -1.99 9.54 -18.76
CA THR A 256 -3.06 8.57 -19.02
C THR A 256 -3.41 8.58 -20.50
N LYS A 257 -3.69 7.41 -21.06
CA LYS A 257 -4.25 7.26 -22.41
C LYS A 257 -5.50 6.38 -22.34
N GLY A 258 -6.64 6.96 -22.67
CA GLY A 258 -7.92 6.28 -22.71
C GLY A 258 -8.42 6.02 -24.12
N ARG A 259 -9.63 5.48 -24.22
CA ARG A 259 -10.28 5.19 -25.51
C ARG A 259 -10.72 6.47 -26.23
N ILE A 260 -11.13 7.49 -25.48
CA ILE A 260 -11.54 8.79 -26.01
C ILE A 260 -10.52 9.86 -25.62
N GLU A 261 -10.37 10.88 -26.46
CA GLU A 261 -9.36 11.93 -26.27
C GLU A 261 -9.47 12.65 -24.92
N GLY A 262 -10.71 12.88 -24.43
CA GLY A 262 -10.95 13.48 -23.12
C GLY A 262 -10.52 12.65 -21.91
N GLN A 263 -10.12 11.39 -22.09
CA GLN A 263 -9.52 10.55 -21.04
C GLN A 263 -7.99 10.61 -21.03
N ASN A 264 -7.38 11.28 -22.03
CA ASN A 264 -5.95 11.48 -22.05
C ASN A 264 -5.61 12.64 -21.11
N SER A 265 -4.62 12.42 -20.25
CA SER A 265 -4.12 13.47 -19.36
C SER A 265 -2.60 13.36 -19.24
N ARG A 266 -1.96 14.49 -18.91
CA ARG A 266 -0.55 14.54 -18.52
C ARG A 266 -0.47 15.41 -17.29
N ASN A 267 0.11 14.88 -16.22
CA ASN A 267 0.29 15.59 -14.97
C ASN A 267 1.78 15.89 -14.80
N TYR A 268 2.10 17.12 -14.42
CA TYR A 268 3.47 17.60 -14.31
C TYR A 268 3.75 18.07 -12.89
N ALA A 269 5.00 17.89 -12.47
CA ALA A 269 5.48 18.40 -11.21
C ALA A 269 5.62 19.93 -11.24
N LYS A 270 5.41 20.55 -10.08
CA LYS A 270 5.63 21.95 -9.77
C LYS A 270 6.98 22.09 -9.07
N GLU A 271 7.52 23.31 -9.09
CA GLU A 271 8.79 23.58 -8.42
C GLU A 271 8.69 23.39 -6.90
N GLY A 272 9.61 22.62 -6.32
CA GLY A 272 9.68 22.39 -4.88
C GLY A 272 9.94 20.93 -4.49
N ASP A 273 11.19 20.62 -4.15
CA ASP A 273 11.55 19.39 -3.43
C ASP A 273 11.55 19.60 -1.91
N VAL A 274 10.63 18.93 -1.20
CA VAL A 274 10.47 19.06 0.26
C VAL A 274 11.68 18.59 1.07
N ILE A 275 12.59 17.80 0.48
CA ILE A 275 13.87 17.42 1.10
C ILE A 275 15.07 18.11 0.44
N LYS A 276 14.84 19.18 -0.35
CA LYS A 276 15.89 20.07 -0.90
C LYS A 276 17.01 19.31 -1.64
N GLY A 277 16.63 18.31 -2.42
CA GLY A 277 17.55 17.47 -3.17
C GLY A 277 18.38 16.51 -2.31
N ALA A 278 18.08 16.32 -1.03
CA ALA A 278 18.72 15.32 -0.21
C ALA A 278 18.53 13.91 -0.83
N PRO A 279 19.50 12.99 -0.68
CA PRO A 279 19.40 11.64 -1.23
C PRO A 279 18.13 10.92 -0.80
N MET A 280 17.51 10.19 -1.73
CA MET A 280 16.28 9.44 -1.50
C MET A 280 16.39 8.01 -2.00
N VAL A 281 15.87 7.08 -1.19
CA VAL A 281 15.57 5.70 -1.61
C VAL A 281 14.07 5.46 -1.50
N VAL A 282 13.48 4.79 -2.49
CA VAL A 282 12.09 4.30 -2.44
C VAL A 282 12.11 2.79 -2.31
N LEU A 283 11.47 2.26 -1.26
CA LEU A 283 11.32 0.82 -1.05
C LEU A 283 10.02 0.32 -1.70
N ILE A 284 10.14 -0.71 -2.54
CA ILE A 284 9.01 -1.39 -3.20
C ILE A 284 9.09 -2.90 -3.06
N ASN A 285 7.95 -3.58 -3.21
CA ASN A 285 7.89 -5.03 -3.34
C ASN A 285 6.71 -5.48 -4.21
N GLY A 286 6.47 -6.79 -4.32
CA GLY A 286 5.35 -7.34 -5.10
C GLY A 286 3.95 -6.89 -4.66
N GLY A 287 3.81 -6.33 -3.46
CA GLY A 287 2.56 -5.72 -2.98
C GLY A 287 2.44 -4.24 -3.31
N SER A 288 3.49 -3.60 -3.83
CA SER A 288 3.44 -2.23 -4.36
C SER A 288 2.73 -2.23 -5.71
N ALA A 289 1.59 -1.55 -5.82
CA ALA A 289 0.78 -1.54 -7.03
C ALA A 289 0.17 -0.15 -7.34
N SER A 290 -0.24 0.06 -8.59
CA SER A 290 -1.03 1.23 -9.01
C SER A 290 -0.36 2.56 -8.64
N ALA A 291 -0.97 3.40 -7.80
CA ALA A 291 -0.39 4.66 -7.31
C ALA A 291 1.05 4.53 -6.78
N SER A 292 1.40 3.44 -6.10
CA SER A 292 2.77 3.17 -5.65
C SER A 292 3.77 3.06 -6.81
N GLU A 293 3.32 2.49 -7.92
CA GLU A 293 4.11 2.31 -9.14
C GLU A 293 4.23 3.61 -9.95
N ILE A 294 3.21 4.48 -9.86
CA ILE A 294 3.28 5.84 -10.41
C ILE A 294 4.36 6.64 -9.69
N VAL A 295 4.35 6.65 -8.35
CA VAL A 295 5.32 7.41 -7.56
C VAL A 295 6.73 6.87 -7.78
N SER A 296 6.93 5.56 -7.63
CA SER A 296 8.25 4.95 -7.84
C SER A 296 8.73 5.12 -9.29
N GLY A 297 7.87 4.91 -10.28
CA GLY A 297 8.22 5.09 -11.69
C GLY A 297 8.55 6.55 -12.05
N ALA A 298 7.82 7.52 -11.52
CA ALA A 298 8.11 8.94 -11.74
C ALA A 298 9.46 9.33 -11.13
N LEU A 299 9.70 8.98 -9.86
CA LEU A 299 10.96 9.29 -9.18
C LEU A 299 12.15 8.58 -9.80
N GLN A 300 11.97 7.34 -10.30
CA GLN A 300 13.00 6.59 -11.01
C GLN A 300 13.33 7.22 -12.37
N ASP A 301 12.32 7.52 -13.18
CA ASP A 301 12.52 8.06 -14.53
C ASP A 301 13.16 9.46 -14.51
N HIS A 302 12.89 10.25 -13.46
CA HIS A 302 13.56 11.53 -13.21
C HIS A 302 14.94 11.39 -12.55
N LYS A 303 15.38 10.17 -12.23
CA LYS A 303 16.61 9.88 -11.48
C LYS A 303 16.66 10.61 -10.14
N ARG A 304 15.48 10.89 -9.56
CA ARG A 304 15.36 11.61 -8.29
C ARG A 304 15.64 10.68 -7.11
N ALA A 305 15.21 9.42 -7.20
CA ALA A 305 15.39 8.45 -6.14
C ALA A 305 15.94 7.14 -6.68
N VAL A 306 16.67 6.41 -5.83
CA VAL A 306 17.04 5.02 -6.09
C VAL A 306 15.90 4.12 -5.66
N ILE A 307 15.37 3.31 -6.57
CA ILE A 307 14.34 2.32 -6.25
C ILE A 307 15.01 1.04 -5.74
N MET A 308 14.58 0.55 -4.59
CA MET A 308 15.17 -0.62 -3.93
C MET A 308 14.11 -1.61 -3.48
N GLY A 309 14.45 -2.90 -3.47
CA GLY A 309 13.59 -3.97 -2.96
C GLY A 309 13.33 -5.04 -4.02
N THR A 310 12.08 -5.41 -4.24
CA THR A 310 11.72 -6.37 -5.30
C THR A 310 10.78 -5.73 -6.32
N LYS A 311 10.70 -6.34 -7.50
CA LYS A 311 9.77 -5.94 -8.56
C LYS A 311 8.34 -5.72 -8.03
N SER A 312 7.68 -4.65 -8.49
CA SER A 312 6.30 -4.31 -8.14
C SER A 312 5.25 -5.14 -8.90
N PHE A 313 3.97 -4.95 -8.56
CA PHE A 313 2.87 -5.80 -9.02
C PHE A 313 2.60 -5.74 -10.54
N GLY A 314 2.63 -4.54 -11.14
CA GLY A 314 2.36 -4.32 -12.56
C GLY A 314 0.92 -3.94 -12.91
N LYS A 315 0.26 -3.11 -12.10
CA LYS A 315 -1.10 -2.62 -12.39
C LYS A 315 -1.06 -1.23 -13.01
N GLY A 316 -0.96 -1.16 -14.33
CA GLY A 316 -0.91 0.05 -15.16
C GLY A 316 -2.27 0.59 -15.64
N SER A 317 -3.40 0.14 -15.08
CA SER A 317 -4.74 0.53 -15.49
C SER A 317 -5.38 1.56 -14.55
N VAL A 318 -6.12 2.50 -15.12
CA VAL A 318 -6.89 3.52 -14.42
C VAL A 318 -8.34 3.09 -14.38
N GLN A 319 -8.91 3.05 -13.18
CA GLN A 319 -10.33 2.83 -12.98
C GLN A 319 -11.04 4.17 -12.74
N THR A 320 -12.10 4.42 -13.50
CA THR A 320 -13.05 5.49 -13.22
C THR A 320 -14.19 4.95 -12.38
N ILE A 321 -14.52 5.68 -11.32
CA ILE A 321 -15.71 5.43 -10.50
C ILE A 321 -16.86 6.24 -11.08
N ILE A 322 -17.93 5.56 -11.47
CA ILE A 322 -19.12 6.15 -12.09
C ILE A 322 -20.30 5.92 -11.15
N SER A 323 -20.88 6.99 -10.63
CA SER A 323 -22.13 6.92 -9.86
C SER A 323 -23.26 6.47 -10.78
N LEU A 324 -24.06 5.51 -10.32
CA LEU A 324 -25.22 4.99 -11.00
C LEU A 324 -26.51 5.40 -10.27
N PRO A 325 -27.68 5.36 -10.94
CA PRO A 325 -28.97 5.54 -10.28
C PRO A 325 -29.18 4.57 -9.12
N GLY A 326 -29.96 4.98 -8.12
CA GLY A 326 -30.25 4.15 -6.95
C GLY A 326 -29.13 4.08 -5.91
N GLY A 327 -28.11 4.94 -6.00
CA GLY A 327 -27.00 5.00 -5.04
C GLY A 327 -25.90 3.97 -5.30
N ALA A 328 -26.00 3.19 -6.38
CA ALA A 328 -24.96 2.25 -6.78
C ALA A 328 -23.77 2.96 -7.45
N GLY A 329 -22.68 2.23 -7.62
CA GLY A 329 -21.51 2.68 -8.36
C GLY A 329 -21.00 1.61 -9.32
N MET A 330 -20.20 2.05 -10.28
CA MET A 330 -19.47 1.17 -11.19
C MET A 330 -18.02 1.58 -11.24
N ARG A 331 -17.13 0.62 -11.03
CA ARG A 331 -15.71 0.76 -11.29
C ARG A 331 -15.45 0.24 -12.68
N LEU A 332 -14.86 1.05 -13.55
CA LEU A 332 -14.59 0.69 -14.94
C LEU A 332 -13.17 1.06 -15.32
N THR A 333 -12.43 0.14 -15.93
CA THR A 333 -11.13 0.46 -16.53
C THR A 333 -11.33 1.32 -17.78
N THR A 334 -10.87 2.57 -17.73
CA THR A 334 -11.10 3.56 -18.81
C THR A 334 -9.82 4.01 -19.50
N ALA A 335 -8.68 3.86 -18.85
CA ALA A 335 -7.39 4.26 -19.39
C ALA A 335 -6.25 3.39 -18.89
N LEU A 336 -5.11 3.49 -19.56
CA LEU A 336 -3.83 3.00 -19.08
C LEU A 336 -2.95 4.20 -18.73
N TYR A 337 -2.12 4.06 -17.71
CA TYR A 337 -1.13 5.08 -17.39
C TYR A 337 0.29 4.67 -17.77
N TYR A 338 1.13 5.67 -17.97
CA TYR A 338 2.50 5.56 -18.46
C TYR A 338 3.42 6.38 -17.57
N THR A 339 4.62 5.86 -17.33
CA THR A 339 5.66 6.60 -16.61
C THR A 339 6.25 7.71 -17.51
N PRO A 340 7.03 8.66 -16.96
CA PRO A 340 7.58 9.77 -17.74
C PRO A 340 8.43 9.36 -18.94
N SER A 341 9.09 8.19 -18.88
CA SER A 341 9.81 7.60 -20.02
C SER A 341 8.92 6.99 -21.11
N GLY A 342 7.59 7.02 -20.94
CA GLY A 342 6.61 6.46 -21.87
C GLY A 342 6.39 4.95 -21.73
N ARG A 343 6.99 4.31 -20.72
CA ARG A 343 6.81 2.88 -20.43
C ARG A 343 5.42 2.60 -19.87
N SER A 344 4.75 1.58 -20.41
CA SER A 344 3.57 1.00 -19.74
C SER A 344 4.05 0.02 -18.68
N ILE A 345 3.50 0.16 -17.48
CA ILE A 345 3.80 -0.74 -16.37
C ILE A 345 2.79 -1.90 -16.24
N GLN A 346 1.77 -1.93 -17.11
CA GLN A 346 0.75 -2.98 -17.08
C GLN A 346 1.40 -4.33 -17.36
N ALA A 347 1.18 -5.30 -16.46
CA ALA A 347 1.78 -6.63 -16.43
C ALA A 347 3.31 -6.68 -16.34
N THR A 348 3.99 -5.53 -16.25
CA THR A 348 5.45 -5.45 -16.20
C THR A 348 5.96 -4.89 -14.87
N GLY A 349 5.26 -3.96 -14.23
CA GLY A 349 5.68 -3.32 -12.98
C GLY A 349 6.94 -2.46 -13.11
N ILE A 350 7.38 -1.93 -11.98
CA ILE A 350 8.63 -1.20 -11.76
C ILE A 350 9.69 -2.20 -11.31
N VAL A 351 10.82 -2.19 -12.01
CA VAL A 351 12.01 -2.97 -11.66
C VAL A 351 12.89 -2.08 -10.77
N PRO A 352 13.29 -2.54 -9.57
CA PRO A 352 14.15 -1.75 -8.69
C PRO A 352 15.54 -1.56 -9.31
N ASP A 353 16.18 -0.43 -9.03
CA ASP A 353 17.57 -0.17 -9.40
C ASP A 353 18.53 -1.06 -8.61
N ILE A 354 18.16 -1.35 -7.34
CA ILE A 354 18.89 -2.27 -6.47
C ILE A 354 17.93 -3.35 -5.97
N GLU A 355 18.08 -4.57 -6.48
CA GLU A 355 17.31 -5.71 -5.99
C GLU A 355 17.79 -6.13 -4.60
N VAL A 356 16.86 -6.14 -3.63
CA VAL A 356 17.07 -6.61 -2.26
C VAL A 356 15.87 -7.46 -1.88
N LYS A 357 16.08 -8.76 -1.72
CA LYS A 357 15.02 -9.68 -1.24
C LYS A 357 14.92 -9.61 0.29
N PRO A 358 13.73 -9.85 0.88
CA PRO A 358 13.61 -10.04 2.31
C PRO A 358 14.55 -11.15 2.79
N ALA A 359 15.22 -10.94 3.92
CA ALA A 359 16.15 -11.89 4.49
C ALA A 359 16.17 -11.79 6.01
N GLU A 360 16.42 -12.91 6.67
CA GLU A 360 16.74 -12.95 8.10
C GLU A 360 18.26 -12.85 8.27
N ILE A 361 18.71 -11.92 9.09
CA ILE A 361 20.12 -11.87 9.48
C ILE A 361 20.34 -12.86 10.62
N LYS A 362 21.32 -13.75 10.46
CA LYS A 362 21.90 -14.52 11.56
C LYS A 362 23.24 -13.91 11.90
N GLU A 363 23.39 -13.43 13.13
CA GLU A 363 24.71 -13.04 13.63
C GLU A 363 25.63 -14.27 13.58
N GLN A 364 26.67 -14.17 12.76
CA GLN A 364 27.78 -15.11 12.84
C GLN A 364 28.67 -14.64 13.98
N SER A 365 28.98 -15.55 14.92
CA SER A 365 29.98 -15.27 15.95
C SER A 365 31.23 -14.74 15.26
N ALA A 366 31.69 -13.55 15.65
CA ALA A 366 32.93 -12.99 15.13
C ALA A 366 34.02 -14.05 15.25
N SER A 367 34.46 -14.63 14.14
CA SER A 367 35.71 -15.36 14.14
C SER A 367 36.78 -14.37 14.56
N GLU A 368 37.60 -14.74 15.55
CA GLU A 368 38.78 -13.96 15.90
C GLU A 368 39.69 -13.93 14.66
N TYR A 369 39.53 -12.90 13.84
CA TYR A 369 40.41 -12.69 12.71
C TYR A 369 41.79 -12.36 13.27
N VAL A 370 42.77 -13.20 12.95
CA VAL A 370 44.18 -12.89 13.19
C VAL A 370 44.50 -11.67 12.33
N SER A 371 44.64 -10.51 12.97
CA SER A 371 45.09 -9.30 12.30
C SER A 371 46.62 -9.33 12.11
N GLU A 372 47.17 -8.45 11.26
CA GLU A 372 48.63 -8.29 11.12
C GLU A 372 49.31 -8.12 12.49
N ALA A 373 48.67 -7.42 13.44
CA ALA A 373 49.19 -7.21 14.79
C ALA A 373 49.29 -8.51 15.62
N ASN A 374 48.52 -9.54 15.25
CA ASN A 374 48.51 -10.85 15.91
C ASN A 374 49.56 -11.81 15.32
N LEU A 375 50.20 -11.45 14.20
CA LEU A 375 51.23 -12.28 13.57
C LEU A 375 52.57 -12.12 14.29
N ARG A 376 53.27 -13.26 14.46
CA ARG A 376 54.61 -13.29 15.02
C ARG A 376 55.60 -12.68 14.02
N GLY A 377 56.22 -11.56 14.38
CA GLY A 377 57.16 -10.83 13.52
C GLY A 377 56.51 -9.75 12.65
N HIS A 378 55.28 -9.30 12.97
CA HIS A 378 54.65 -8.20 12.27
C HIS A 378 55.48 -6.92 12.33
N ILE A 379 55.36 -6.11 11.28
CA ILE A 379 56.12 -4.87 11.13
C ILE A 379 55.45 -3.79 11.99
N GLU A 380 56.13 -3.36 13.06
CA GLU A 380 55.72 -2.18 13.81
C GLU A 380 56.06 -0.92 13.01
N VAL A 381 55.03 -0.23 12.50
CA VAL A 381 55.21 1.11 11.92
C VAL A 381 55.01 2.13 13.04
N ASN A 382 56.07 2.87 13.35
CA ASN A 382 56.19 3.91 14.39
C ASN A 382 56.20 3.41 15.85
N ARG A 383 57.40 3.35 16.43
CA ARG A 383 57.63 2.98 17.85
C ARG A 383 57.29 4.08 18.86
N ASP A 384 56.94 5.29 18.42
CA ASP A 384 56.81 6.45 19.33
C ASP A 384 55.38 6.74 19.82
N ASP A 385 54.34 6.13 19.25
CA ASP A 385 52.94 6.39 19.66
C ASP A 385 52.35 5.36 20.65
N LYS A 386 53.09 4.29 20.99
CA LYS A 386 52.66 3.22 21.91
C LYS A 386 52.74 3.57 23.41
N LYS A 387 52.85 4.84 23.79
CA LYS A 387 52.77 5.26 25.22
C LYS A 387 51.41 5.80 25.66
N LYS A 388 50.37 5.76 24.82
CA LYS A 388 49.00 6.20 25.21
C LYS A 388 47.88 5.17 25.03
N ALA A 389 48.15 3.99 24.45
CA ALA A 389 47.10 3.00 24.15
C ALA A 389 47.02 1.84 25.16
N ASP A 390 48.08 1.56 25.92
CA ASP A 390 48.14 0.36 26.79
C ASP A 390 47.52 0.53 28.20
N ASP A 391 46.99 1.73 28.54
CA ASP A 391 46.42 2.00 29.87
C ASP A 391 44.89 1.84 29.97
N LYS A 392 44.21 1.35 28.91
CA LYS A 392 42.74 1.18 28.91
C LYS A 392 42.22 -0.16 28.41
N ALA A 393 43.07 -1.16 28.21
CA ALA A 393 42.66 -2.48 27.73
C ALA A 393 43.11 -3.64 28.65
N ASP A 394 43.14 -3.43 29.96
CA ASP A 394 43.32 -4.54 30.91
C ASP A 394 42.44 -4.39 32.16
N LYS A 395 41.14 -4.66 32.00
CA LYS A 395 40.28 -5.14 33.09
C LYS A 395 39.37 -6.25 32.58
N LYS A 396 39.83 -7.49 32.77
CA LYS A 396 39.01 -8.72 32.74
C LYS A 396 37.74 -8.55 33.61
N PRO A 397 36.57 -9.07 33.18
CA PRO A 397 35.48 -9.32 34.12
C PRO A 397 35.70 -10.69 34.79
N GLY A 398 35.94 -10.65 36.10
CA GLY A 398 35.86 -11.81 36.98
C GLY A 398 34.40 -12.25 37.20
N LYS A 399 34.22 -13.55 37.40
CA LYS A 399 32.95 -14.27 37.53
C LYS A 399 32.47 -14.28 39.00
N LYS A 400 31.14 -14.29 39.20
CA LYS A 400 30.31 -14.49 40.44
C LYS A 400 30.02 -13.22 41.25
N ASP A 401 28.84 -12.98 41.83
CA ASP A 401 27.76 -13.86 42.27
C ASP A 401 26.43 -13.09 42.43
N LYS A 402 25.31 -13.81 42.57
CA LYS A 402 23.96 -13.29 42.86
C LYS A 402 23.84 -12.71 44.28
N SER A 403 23.25 -11.51 44.45
CA SER A 403 22.33 -11.24 45.57
C SER A 403 21.54 -9.94 45.34
N ALA A 404 20.26 -9.99 45.71
CA ALA A 404 19.25 -8.95 45.54
C ALA A 404 19.46 -7.70 46.41
N LYS A 405 19.00 -6.55 45.91
CA LYS A 405 18.22 -5.58 46.70
C LYS A 405 17.36 -4.71 45.79
N LYS A 406 16.04 -4.79 46.03
CA LYS A 406 15.04 -3.77 45.67
C LYS A 406 15.50 -2.43 46.25
N ASP A 407 15.33 -1.36 45.48
CA ASP A 407 14.60 -0.18 45.95
C ASP A 407 14.01 0.58 44.76
N LYS A 408 12.80 1.09 45.02
CA LYS A 408 11.89 1.79 44.10
C LYS A 408 12.39 3.21 43.87
N ASP A 409 12.23 3.73 42.66
CA ASP A 409 11.40 4.91 42.38
C ASP A 409 11.37 5.20 40.87
N GLY A 410 10.16 5.44 40.38
CA GLY A 410 9.82 5.33 38.97
C GLY A 410 10.17 6.53 38.09
N LYS A 411 10.18 6.25 36.79
CA LYS A 411 9.60 7.11 35.76
C LYS A 411 9.33 6.26 34.52
N ASP A 412 8.04 6.14 34.21
CA ASP A 412 7.49 5.43 33.07
C ASP A 412 8.09 5.96 31.76
N LYS A 413 8.77 5.08 31.03
CA LYS A 413 8.88 5.14 29.58
C LYS A 413 8.51 3.76 29.06
N ALA A 414 7.55 3.76 28.15
CA ALA A 414 6.93 2.60 27.57
C ALA A 414 7.97 1.61 27.00
N ASP A 415 8.13 0.48 27.68
CA ASP A 415 8.74 -0.72 27.11
C ASP A 415 7.70 -1.38 26.20
N ALA A 416 7.74 -0.99 24.92
CA ALA A 416 7.06 -1.67 23.82
C ALA A 416 8.06 -1.87 22.66
N ALA A 417 9.29 -2.28 23.00
CA ALA A 417 10.37 -2.47 22.03
C ALA A 417 11.23 -3.69 22.40
N GLU A 418 10.60 -4.83 22.64
CA GLU A 418 11.27 -6.13 22.48
C GLU A 418 10.40 -6.94 21.51
N ASP A 419 11.02 -7.48 20.46
CA ASP A 419 10.44 -8.34 19.39
C ASP A 419 9.81 -7.70 18.12
N ALA A 420 10.30 -6.55 17.66
CA ALA A 420 10.11 -6.20 16.24
C ALA A 420 11.14 -6.97 15.37
N PRO A 421 10.72 -7.81 14.39
CA PRO A 421 11.64 -8.53 13.53
C PRO A 421 12.52 -7.55 12.73
N PHE A 422 13.82 -7.83 12.67
CA PHE A 422 14.79 -7.00 11.97
C PHE A 422 14.43 -6.85 10.48
N ASP A 423 14.20 -5.61 10.03
CA ASP A 423 13.86 -5.30 8.64
C ASP A 423 15.13 -5.10 7.80
N TYR A 424 15.59 -6.19 7.17
CA TYR A 424 16.79 -6.18 6.32
C TYR A 424 16.71 -5.20 5.15
N GLN A 425 15.55 -5.05 4.49
CA GLN A 425 15.44 -4.16 3.34
C GLN A 425 15.54 -2.69 3.79
N LEU A 426 14.92 -2.35 4.92
CA LEU A 426 15.01 -1.00 5.48
C LEU A 426 16.44 -0.66 5.91
N ASP A 427 17.14 -1.57 6.58
CA ASP A 427 18.54 -1.37 6.97
C ASP A 427 19.44 -1.10 5.75
N ARG A 428 19.28 -1.88 4.68
CA ARG A 428 20.03 -1.68 3.42
C ARG A 428 19.70 -0.34 2.77
N ALA A 429 18.44 0.09 2.77
CA ALA A 429 18.04 1.39 2.25
C ALA A 429 18.65 2.55 3.05
N LEU A 430 18.62 2.47 4.39
CA LEU A 430 19.26 3.45 5.26
C LEU A 430 20.77 3.53 5.00
N GLY A 431 21.43 2.38 4.82
CA GLY A 431 22.84 2.31 4.44
C GLY A 431 23.15 3.03 3.13
N VAL A 432 22.30 2.86 2.10
CA VAL A 432 22.47 3.54 0.81
C VAL A 432 22.24 5.04 0.92
N VAL A 433 21.18 5.48 1.60
CA VAL A 433 20.92 6.91 1.83
C VAL A 433 22.09 7.55 2.57
N LYS A 434 22.60 6.89 3.62
CA LYS A 434 23.76 7.36 4.37
C LYS A 434 25.01 7.50 3.49
N ALA A 435 25.29 6.50 2.66
CA ALA A 435 26.43 6.55 1.73
C ALA A 435 26.32 7.70 0.72
N LEU A 436 25.13 7.89 0.13
CA LEU A 436 24.86 8.99 -0.79
C LEU A 436 24.95 10.36 -0.11
N SER A 437 24.51 10.45 1.14
CA SER A 437 24.59 11.67 1.94
C SER A 437 26.04 12.08 2.19
N ILE A 438 26.88 11.13 2.62
CA ILE A 438 28.33 11.35 2.82
C ILE A 438 28.99 11.75 1.50
N TRP A 439 28.64 11.10 0.39
CA TRP A 439 29.18 11.44 -0.92
C TRP A 439 28.83 12.88 -1.32
N LYS A 440 27.55 13.26 -1.21
CA LYS A 440 27.09 14.62 -1.56
C LYS A 440 27.76 15.70 -0.70
N GLN A 441 28.00 15.43 0.58
CA GLN A 441 28.73 16.35 1.45
C GLN A 441 30.18 16.57 1.03
N ARG A 442 30.84 15.54 0.46
CA ARG A 442 32.21 15.64 -0.07
C ARG A 442 32.28 16.43 -1.37
N ASP A 443 31.27 16.34 -2.23
CA ASP A 443 31.21 17.13 -3.46
C ASP A 443 30.90 18.62 -3.20
N ALA A 444 30.35 18.94 -2.03
CA ALA A 444 30.02 20.31 -1.60
C ALA A 444 31.14 21.00 -0.80
N SER A 445 32.17 20.26 -0.38
CA SER A 445 33.36 20.74 0.34
C SER A 445 34.55 20.90 -0.59
#